data_AF-A0A962B2B5-F1
#
_entry.id   AF-A0A962B2B5-F1
#
_cell.length_a   1.000
_cell.length_b   1.000
_cell.length_c   1.000
_cell.angle_alpha   90.00
_cell.angle_beta   90.00
_cell.angle_gamma   90.00
#
_symmetry.space_group_name_H-M   'P 1'
#
loop_
_entity.id
_entity.type
_entity.pdbx_description
1 polymer ?
#
loop_
_entity_poly.entity_id
_entity_poly.type
_entity_poly.pdbx_seq_one_letter_code
_entity_poly.pdbx_strand_id
1 'polypeptide(L)'
;EDLWGFNEESVVRAVAASRIPVISAVGHETDWTLIDLVADARAPTPTKAAEWAVPKHSDLIERIGEREHRLRTSMARLLDGARDRFRAAARGLPRPTALVELPRQRLDDIGARLPRALHANKSGHAHRFAAISGKLSPLRLREQIRHRGARLEALGLKAATALQRIGNDRHRAFERVVRKLSLRPLQMRLGRAGERVADLGDRSQRAMRQVLASHQRALETQAKLLAALGYQAVLERGFALVRDSDGRMLRRAGGIAPGQLLEIEFRDGSVAAQTLSGASPPDTSPPDSAGSVSGGAEESSPAKTAAPPATRGRDRNPGDQGTLF
;
A
#
# COMPACT_ATOMS: atom_id res chain seq x y z
N GLU A 1 -35.47 154.71 8.00
CA GLU A 1 -34.86 153.79 8.98
C GLU A 1 -34.74 152.43 8.34
N ASP A 2 -33.52 151.99 8.03
CA ASP A 2 -33.25 150.84 7.15
C ASP A 2 -33.57 149.46 7.77
N LEU A 3 -33.97 149.40 9.05
CA LEU A 3 -34.26 148.15 9.78
C LEU A 3 -35.75 147.95 10.13
N TRP A 4 -36.63 148.89 9.79
CA TRP A 4 -38.05 148.83 10.21
C TRP A 4 -38.81 147.65 9.58
N GLY A 5 -38.42 147.21 8.37
CA GLY A 5 -39.04 146.06 7.69
C GLY A 5 -38.92 144.74 8.46
N PHE A 6 -37.98 144.64 9.40
CA PHE A 6 -37.78 143.46 10.25
C PHE A 6 -38.68 143.46 11.50
N ASN A 7 -39.50 144.50 11.69
CA ASN A 7 -40.53 144.58 12.74
C ASN A 7 -41.95 144.36 12.21
N GLU A 8 -42.13 144.06 10.91
CA GLU A 8 -43.45 143.78 10.36
C GLU A 8 -44.01 142.43 10.86
N GLU A 9 -45.27 142.44 11.31
CA GLU A 9 -45.95 141.27 11.88
C GLU A 9 -45.95 140.06 10.92
N SER A 10 -46.11 140.33 9.61
CA SER A 10 -46.10 139.30 8.57
C SER A 10 -44.79 138.51 8.53
N VAL A 11 -43.66 139.21 8.64
CA VAL A 11 -42.31 138.61 8.62
C VAL A 11 -42.04 137.85 9.91
N VAL A 12 -42.43 138.40 11.06
CA VAL A 12 -42.28 137.74 12.37
C VAL A 12 -43.09 136.43 12.43
N ARG A 13 -44.35 136.44 11.98
CA ARG A 13 -45.17 135.22 11.90
C ARG A 13 -44.58 134.20 10.92
N ALA A 14 -43.98 134.64 9.82
CA ALA A 14 -43.33 133.75 8.87
C ALA A 14 -42.08 133.08 9.47
N VAL A 15 -41.26 133.82 10.20
CA VAL A 15 -40.10 133.27 10.92
C VAL A 15 -40.55 132.30 12.03
N ALA A 16 -41.56 132.68 12.83
CA ALA A 16 -42.11 131.81 13.88
C ALA A 16 -42.64 130.47 13.35
N ALA A 17 -43.19 130.48 12.14
CA ALA A 17 -43.76 129.30 11.49
C ALA A 17 -42.74 128.49 10.66
N SER A 18 -41.47 128.92 10.60
CA SER A 18 -40.45 128.23 9.79
C SER A 18 -40.14 126.84 10.35
N ARG A 19 -40.04 125.84 9.46
CA ARG A 19 -39.56 124.48 9.80
C ARG A 19 -38.04 124.34 9.69
N ILE A 20 -37.40 125.28 9.00
CA ILE A 20 -35.95 125.34 8.86
C ILE A 20 -35.45 126.28 9.95
N PRO A 21 -34.48 125.88 10.79
CA PRO A 21 -33.94 126.76 11.81
C PRO A 21 -33.45 128.08 11.22
N VAL A 22 -33.92 129.20 11.75
CA VAL A 22 -33.61 130.55 11.27
C VAL A 22 -32.61 131.21 12.21
N ILE A 23 -31.52 131.73 11.66
CA ILE A 23 -30.55 132.55 12.41
C ILE A 23 -30.74 134.00 11.98
N SER A 24 -31.13 134.87 12.93
CA SER A 24 -31.23 136.31 12.67
C SER A 24 -29.86 136.98 12.76
N ALA A 25 -29.55 137.83 11.78
CA ALA A 25 -28.27 138.57 11.69
C ALA A 25 -28.47 139.98 11.10
N VAL A 26 -29.50 140.67 11.57
CA VAL A 26 -30.05 141.91 10.96
C VAL A 26 -29.41 143.19 11.52
N GLY A 27 -28.96 143.22 12.79
CA GLY A 27 -28.47 144.42 13.47
C GLY A 27 -27.19 144.20 14.29
N HIS A 28 -26.60 145.30 14.79
CA HIS A 28 -25.47 145.25 15.72
C HIS A 28 -25.94 144.90 17.14
N GLU A 29 -25.03 144.73 18.11
CA GLU A 29 -25.37 144.24 19.45
C GLU A 29 -26.51 145.03 20.16
N THR A 30 -26.71 146.30 19.82
CA THR A 30 -27.71 147.20 20.41
C THR A 30 -29.05 147.27 19.67
N ASP A 31 -29.11 146.85 18.41
CA ASP A 31 -30.31 146.98 17.58
C ASP A 31 -31.12 145.68 17.65
N TRP A 32 -32.25 145.72 18.38
CA TRP A 32 -33.17 144.59 18.52
C TRP A 32 -34.35 144.75 17.57
N THR A 33 -34.63 143.70 16.80
CA THR A 33 -35.82 143.60 15.95
C THR A 33 -36.75 142.49 16.45
N LEU A 34 -38.04 142.54 16.08
CA LEU A 34 -39.00 141.49 16.45
C LEU A 34 -38.63 140.13 15.85
N ILE A 35 -37.92 140.09 14.72
CA ILE A 35 -37.41 138.84 14.13
C ILE A 35 -36.31 138.21 14.99
N ASP A 36 -35.45 139.01 15.62
CA ASP A 36 -34.41 138.50 16.52
C ASP A 36 -34.98 137.74 17.72
N LEU A 37 -36.19 138.12 18.17
CA LEU A 37 -36.88 137.48 19.29
C LEU A 37 -37.55 136.16 18.92
N VAL A 38 -37.79 135.93 17.62
CA VAL A 38 -38.56 134.79 17.12
C VAL A 38 -37.69 133.79 16.36
N ALA A 39 -36.49 134.19 15.92
CA ALA A 39 -35.50 133.30 15.31
C ALA A 39 -34.91 132.29 16.33
N ASP A 40 -34.47 131.12 15.85
CA ASP A 40 -33.88 130.06 16.68
C ASP A 40 -32.54 130.47 17.30
N ALA A 41 -31.79 131.34 16.63
CA ALA A 41 -30.58 131.92 17.16
C ALA A 41 -30.36 133.35 16.65
N ARG A 42 -29.83 134.23 17.50
CA ARG A 42 -29.39 135.57 17.10
C ARG A 42 -27.87 135.60 16.97
N ALA A 43 -27.40 135.95 15.79
CA ALA A 43 -25.99 136.21 15.53
C ALA A 43 -25.74 137.72 15.46
N PRO A 44 -24.66 138.23 16.08
CA PRO A 44 -24.33 139.66 16.06
C PRO A 44 -23.88 140.18 14.69
N THR A 45 -23.51 139.28 13.77
CA THR A 45 -23.13 139.61 12.39
C THR A 45 -23.55 138.49 11.42
N PRO A 46 -23.81 138.81 10.14
CA PRO A 46 -24.08 137.79 9.11
C PRO A 46 -22.98 136.73 9.01
N THR A 47 -21.72 137.13 9.21
CA THR A 47 -20.57 136.21 9.23
C THR A 47 -20.68 135.21 10.39
N LYS A 48 -21.12 135.65 11.57
CA LYS A 48 -21.28 134.76 12.72
C LYS A 48 -22.42 133.75 12.53
N ALA A 49 -23.50 134.15 11.86
CA ALA A 49 -24.57 133.23 11.47
C ALA A 49 -24.06 132.14 10.51
N ALA A 50 -23.23 132.52 9.53
CA ALA A 50 -22.62 131.57 8.61
C ALA A 50 -21.67 130.58 9.30
N GLU A 51 -20.88 131.03 10.29
CA GLU A 51 -20.03 130.15 11.12
C GLU A 51 -20.83 129.10 11.90
N TRP A 52 -22.07 129.41 12.30
CA TRP A 52 -22.94 128.46 12.99
C TRP A 52 -23.62 127.48 12.04
N ALA A 53 -24.01 127.93 10.84
CA ALA A 53 -24.72 127.11 9.87
C ALA A 53 -23.81 126.13 9.11
N VAL A 54 -22.52 126.47 8.92
CA VAL A 54 -21.60 125.71 8.06
C VAL A 54 -20.46 125.11 8.89
N PRO A 55 -20.17 123.80 8.76
CA PRO A 55 -19.03 123.19 9.44
C PRO A 55 -17.72 123.83 8.98
N LYS A 56 -16.76 123.93 9.91
CA LYS A 56 -15.43 124.47 9.60
C LYS A 56 -14.71 123.57 8.59
N HIS A 57 -14.09 124.19 7.60
CA HIS A 57 -13.33 123.49 6.56
C HIS A 57 -12.17 122.64 7.16
N SER A 58 -11.51 123.12 8.22
CA SER A 58 -10.46 122.38 8.94
C SER A 58 -10.94 121.04 9.47
N ASP A 59 -12.12 121.02 10.09
CA ASP A 59 -12.67 119.83 10.75
C ASP A 59 -13.10 118.80 9.70
N LEU A 60 -13.57 119.26 8.53
CA LEU A 60 -13.85 118.38 7.39
C LEU A 60 -12.58 117.75 6.83
N ILE A 61 -11.49 118.51 6.69
CA ILE A 61 -10.19 117.98 6.26
C ILE A 61 -9.70 116.91 7.24
N GLU A 62 -9.76 117.17 8.54
CA GLU A 62 -9.33 116.22 9.57
C GLU A 62 -10.15 114.92 9.49
N ARG A 63 -11.48 115.03 9.40
CA ARG A 63 -12.37 113.86 9.26
C ARG A 63 -12.11 113.07 7.99
N ILE A 64 -11.80 113.74 6.88
CA ILE A 64 -11.43 113.06 5.63
C ILE A 64 -10.08 112.34 5.82
N GLY A 65 -9.09 113.01 6.42
CA GLY A 65 -7.77 112.43 6.71
C GLY A 65 -7.87 111.18 7.60
N GLU A 66 -8.66 111.21 8.67
CA GLU A 66 -8.89 110.05 9.52
C GLU A 66 -9.54 108.89 8.76
N ARG A 67 -10.58 109.18 7.96
CA ARG A 67 -11.26 108.16 7.13
C ARG A 67 -10.31 107.57 6.09
N GLU A 68 -9.50 108.40 5.46
CA GLU A 68 -8.49 108.00 4.49
C GLU A 68 -7.42 107.10 5.15
N HIS A 69 -6.92 107.48 6.32
CA HIS A 69 -5.95 106.69 7.06
C HIS A 69 -6.52 105.33 7.47
N ARG A 70 -7.76 105.29 7.97
CA ARG A 70 -8.45 104.04 8.31
C ARG A 70 -8.66 103.14 7.09
N LEU A 71 -9.07 103.71 5.96
CA LEU A 71 -9.26 102.98 4.71
C LEU A 71 -7.94 102.40 4.18
N ARG A 72 -6.88 103.20 4.15
CA ARG A 72 -5.55 102.73 3.75
C ARG A 72 -5.06 101.57 4.62
N THR A 73 -5.23 101.71 5.93
CA THR A 73 -4.79 100.70 6.89
C THR A 73 -5.59 99.41 6.77
N SER A 74 -6.91 99.47 6.57
CA SER A 74 -7.72 98.26 6.37
C SER A 74 -7.40 97.57 5.04
N MET A 75 -7.17 98.35 3.98
CA MET A 75 -6.81 97.83 2.66
C MET A 75 -5.45 97.12 2.68
N ALA A 76 -4.45 97.69 3.37
CA ALA A 76 -3.15 97.05 3.54
C ALA A 76 -3.28 95.68 4.24
N ARG A 77 -4.03 95.62 5.35
CA ARG A 77 -4.27 94.35 6.08
C ARG A 77 -4.99 93.31 5.22
N LEU A 78 -5.98 93.73 4.42
CA LEU A 78 -6.71 92.83 3.53
C LEU A 78 -5.80 92.24 2.45
N LEU A 79 -4.93 93.07 1.85
CA LEU A 79 -3.98 92.63 0.84
C LEU A 79 -2.92 91.69 1.41
N ASP A 80 -2.38 91.99 2.59
CA ASP A 80 -1.40 91.11 3.24
C ASP A 80 -2.03 89.77 3.64
N GLY A 81 -3.25 89.78 4.19
CA GLY A 81 -4.00 88.55 4.45
C GLY A 81 -4.34 87.74 3.18
N ALA A 82 -4.59 88.40 2.04
CA ALA A 82 -4.77 87.72 0.76
C ALA A 82 -3.45 87.10 0.26
N ARG A 83 -2.33 87.82 0.37
CA ARG A 83 -0.99 87.33 0.00
C ARG A 83 -0.58 86.12 0.84
N ASP A 84 -0.83 86.16 2.13
CA ASP A 84 -0.46 85.05 3.02
C ASP A 84 -1.31 83.81 2.77
N ARG A 85 -2.62 83.97 2.51
CA ARG A 85 -3.49 82.86 2.07
C ARG A 85 -3.03 82.28 0.73
N PHE A 86 -2.66 83.13 -0.22
CA PHE A 86 -2.13 82.69 -1.50
C PHE A 86 -0.82 81.91 -1.32
N ARG A 87 0.13 82.42 -0.53
CA ARG A 87 1.40 81.72 -0.23
C ARG A 87 1.17 80.39 0.48
N ALA A 88 0.24 80.33 1.41
CA ALA A 88 -0.11 79.09 2.10
C ALA A 88 -0.71 78.05 1.14
N ALA A 89 -1.65 78.45 0.27
CA ALA A 89 -2.23 77.59 -0.75
C ALA A 89 -1.19 77.14 -1.79
N ALA A 90 -0.31 78.05 -2.21
CA ALA A 90 0.78 77.76 -3.14
C ALA A 90 1.79 76.74 -2.59
N ARG A 91 2.04 76.73 -1.26
CA ARG A 91 2.85 75.68 -0.62
C ARG A 91 2.18 74.32 -0.58
N GLY A 92 0.84 74.28 -0.59
CA GLY A 92 0.06 73.04 -0.65
C GLY A 92 0.03 72.40 -2.04
N LEU A 93 0.36 73.16 -3.09
CA LEU A 93 0.47 72.62 -4.44
C LEU A 93 1.74 71.77 -4.58
N PRO A 94 1.63 70.51 -5.04
CA PRO A 94 2.79 69.70 -5.36
C PRO A 94 3.66 70.40 -6.42
N ARG A 95 4.98 70.21 -6.34
CA ARG A 95 5.87 70.68 -7.40
C ARG A 95 5.44 70.04 -8.73
N PRO A 96 5.46 70.78 -9.86
CA PRO A 96 5.08 70.22 -11.16
C PRO A 96 5.86 68.96 -11.53
N THR A 97 7.12 68.87 -11.10
CA THR A 97 7.95 67.67 -11.29
C THR A 97 7.41 66.47 -10.51
N ALA A 98 6.95 66.66 -9.27
CA ALA A 98 6.40 65.59 -8.43
C ALA A 98 5.10 65.01 -9.01
N LEU A 99 4.31 65.80 -9.75
CA LEU A 99 3.11 65.30 -10.45
C LEU A 99 3.45 64.32 -11.57
N VAL A 100 4.61 64.50 -12.22
CA VAL A 100 5.04 63.71 -13.37
C VAL A 100 6.00 62.59 -12.98
N GLU A 101 6.67 62.68 -11.83
CA GLU A 101 7.62 61.67 -11.35
C GLU A 101 7.00 60.27 -11.26
N LEU A 102 5.83 60.12 -10.64
CA LEU A 102 5.20 58.81 -10.49
C LEU A 102 4.72 58.22 -11.84
N PRO A 103 4.02 58.97 -12.72
CA PRO A 103 3.73 58.52 -14.08
C PRO A 103 4.98 58.17 -14.89
N ARG A 104 6.05 58.96 -14.77
CA ARG A 104 7.32 58.72 -15.46
C ARG A 104 7.99 57.45 -14.97
N GLN A 105 8.07 57.24 -13.66
CA GLN A 105 8.60 56.00 -13.08
C GLN A 105 7.81 54.78 -13.55
N ARG A 106 6.48 54.85 -13.57
CA ARG A 106 5.63 53.77 -14.09
C ARG A 106 5.89 53.49 -15.57
N LEU A 107 6.07 54.54 -16.38
CA LEU A 107 6.39 54.42 -17.80
C LEU A 107 7.76 53.77 -18.00
N ASP A 108 8.76 54.18 -17.22
CA ASP A 108 10.12 53.64 -17.27
C ASP A 108 10.12 52.16 -16.85
N ASP A 109 9.40 51.80 -15.79
CA ASP A 109 9.24 50.41 -15.33
C ASP A 109 8.57 49.52 -16.39
N ILE A 110 7.48 50.01 -17.00
CA ILE A 110 6.77 49.29 -18.06
C ILE A 110 7.67 49.20 -19.31
N GLY A 111 8.34 50.29 -19.68
CA GLY A 111 9.26 50.36 -20.81
C GLY A 111 10.44 49.38 -20.66
N ALA A 112 10.97 49.21 -19.46
CA ALA A 112 12.03 48.23 -19.18
C ALA A 112 11.53 46.78 -19.21
N ARG A 113 10.27 46.54 -18.80
CA ARG A 113 9.68 45.18 -18.72
C ARG A 113 9.11 44.68 -20.05
N LEU A 114 8.54 45.57 -20.86
CA LEU A 114 7.82 45.21 -22.09
C LEU A 114 8.69 44.42 -23.09
N PRO A 115 9.94 44.80 -23.40
CA PRO A 115 10.78 44.05 -24.33
C PRO A 115 11.03 42.61 -23.85
N ARG A 116 11.32 42.44 -22.55
CA ARG A 116 11.55 41.11 -21.95
C ARG A 116 10.29 40.26 -22.03
N ALA A 117 9.13 40.84 -21.73
CA ALA A 117 7.85 40.15 -21.83
C ALA A 117 7.52 39.75 -23.28
N LEU A 118 7.78 40.62 -24.26
CA LEU A 118 7.58 40.32 -25.69
C LEU A 118 8.54 39.23 -26.19
N HIS A 119 9.81 39.27 -25.80
CA HIS A 119 10.78 38.22 -26.12
C HIS A 119 10.36 36.88 -25.51
N ALA A 120 9.99 36.86 -24.23
CA ALA A 120 9.50 35.64 -23.56
C ALA A 120 8.24 35.09 -24.24
N ASN A 121 7.30 35.97 -24.60
CA ASN A 121 6.08 35.59 -25.30
C ASN A 121 6.39 34.99 -26.69
N LYS A 122 7.24 35.65 -27.48
CA LYS A 122 7.69 35.17 -28.79
C LYS A 122 8.37 33.80 -28.67
N SER A 123 9.31 33.65 -27.74
CA SER A 123 10.00 32.38 -27.51
C SER A 123 9.03 31.28 -27.07
N GLY A 124 8.08 31.59 -26.18
CA GLY A 124 7.06 30.63 -25.74
C GLY A 124 6.15 30.16 -26.87
N HIS A 125 5.80 31.03 -27.82
CA HIS A 125 5.06 30.63 -29.02
C HIS A 125 5.94 29.86 -30.01
N ALA A 126 7.19 30.28 -30.22
CA ALA A 126 8.14 29.58 -31.09
C ALA A 126 8.43 28.16 -30.60
N HIS A 127 8.62 27.95 -29.30
CA HIS A 127 8.80 26.63 -28.71
C HIS A 127 7.56 25.75 -28.88
N ARG A 128 6.35 26.28 -28.63
CA ARG A 128 5.10 25.53 -28.85
C ARG A 128 4.94 25.13 -30.32
N PHE A 129 5.20 26.06 -31.23
CA PHE A 129 5.16 25.79 -32.66
C PHE A 129 6.19 24.70 -33.06
N ALA A 130 7.44 24.81 -32.61
CA ALA A 130 8.47 23.82 -32.88
C ALA A 130 8.14 22.44 -32.31
N ALA A 131 7.54 22.37 -31.12
CA ALA A 131 7.13 21.11 -30.50
C ALA A 131 6.01 20.41 -31.28
N ILE A 132 5.03 21.16 -31.79
CA ILE A 132 3.94 20.61 -32.60
C ILE A 132 4.42 20.25 -34.00
N SER A 133 5.12 21.18 -34.67
CA SER A 133 5.67 20.99 -36.02
C SER A 133 6.66 19.83 -36.07
N GLY A 134 7.51 19.68 -35.05
CA GLY A 134 8.46 18.57 -34.93
C GLY A 134 7.80 17.20 -34.78
N LYS A 135 6.58 17.11 -34.23
CA LYS A 135 5.78 15.87 -34.19
C LYS A 135 5.19 15.53 -35.56
N LEU A 136 4.88 16.55 -36.35
CA LEU A 136 4.30 16.43 -37.68
C LEU A 136 5.35 16.36 -38.79
N SER A 137 6.64 16.32 -38.45
CA SER A 137 7.71 16.20 -39.44
C SER A 137 7.51 14.94 -40.30
N PRO A 138 7.52 15.07 -41.64
CA PRO A 138 7.36 13.93 -42.55
C PRO A 138 8.34 12.80 -42.28
N LEU A 139 9.57 13.12 -41.84
CA LEU A 139 10.58 12.13 -41.48
C LEU A 139 10.18 11.31 -40.25
N ARG A 140 9.67 11.95 -39.19
CA ARG A 140 9.20 11.25 -37.99
C ARG A 140 7.97 10.40 -38.25
N LEU A 141 7.04 10.89 -39.05
CA LEU A 141 5.85 10.12 -39.44
C LEU A 141 6.24 8.88 -40.25
N ARG A 142 7.14 9.02 -41.22
CA ARG A 142 7.68 7.88 -41.99
C ARG A 142 8.38 6.88 -41.10
N GLU A 143 9.20 7.34 -40.15
CA GLU A 143 9.89 6.46 -39.22
C GLU A 143 8.93 5.72 -38.28
N GLN A 144 7.89 6.40 -37.78
CA GLN A 144 6.85 5.75 -36.98
C GLN A 144 6.06 4.71 -37.76
N ILE A 145 5.73 4.99 -39.02
CA ILE A 145 5.07 4.04 -39.92
C ILE A 145 5.98 2.82 -40.14
N ARG A 146 7.27 3.05 -40.42
CA ARG A 146 8.27 1.99 -40.60
C ARG A 146 8.39 1.09 -39.37
N HIS A 147 8.52 1.70 -38.18
CA HIS A 147 8.62 0.94 -36.92
C HIS A 147 7.34 0.15 -36.62
N ARG A 148 6.16 0.72 -36.88
CA ARG A 148 4.89 0.00 -36.70
C ARG A 148 4.74 -1.13 -37.73
N GLY A 149 5.15 -0.92 -38.97
CA GLY A 149 5.22 -1.95 -40.01
C GLY A 149 6.11 -3.12 -39.61
N ALA A 150 7.35 -2.85 -39.19
CA ALA A 150 8.27 -3.87 -38.70
C ALA A 150 7.72 -4.65 -37.49
N ARG A 151 7.00 -3.97 -36.58
CA ARG A 151 6.34 -4.63 -35.44
C ARG A 151 5.19 -5.54 -35.89
N LEU A 152 4.39 -5.13 -36.87
CA LEU A 152 3.34 -5.96 -37.44
C LEU A 152 3.92 -7.20 -38.13
N GLU A 153 4.98 -7.04 -38.91
CA GLU A 153 5.68 -8.17 -39.55
C GLU A 153 6.22 -9.16 -38.51
N ALA A 154 6.89 -8.66 -37.46
CA ALA A 154 7.41 -9.50 -36.39
C ALA A 154 6.29 -10.24 -35.63
N LEU A 155 5.15 -9.58 -35.37
CA LEU A 155 3.98 -10.22 -34.77
C LEU A 155 3.35 -11.26 -35.71
N GLY A 156 3.30 -10.99 -37.01
CA GLY A 156 2.84 -11.92 -38.04
C GLY A 156 3.67 -13.21 -38.08
N LEU A 157 5.01 -13.08 -38.10
CA LEU A 157 5.94 -14.21 -38.03
C LEU A 157 5.77 -15.03 -36.74
N LYS A 158 5.62 -14.35 -35.59
CA LYS A 158 5.35 -15.02 -34.30
C LYS A 158 4.02 -15.76 -34.29
N ALA A 159 2.98 -15.18 -34.87
CA ALA A 159 1.67 -15.83 -34.98
C ALA A 159 1.74 -17.08 -35.88
N ALA A 160 2.39 -16.98 -37.04
CA ALA A 160 2.57 -18.10 -37.96
C ALA A 160 3.33 -19.27 -37.31
N THR A 161 4.44 -18.98 -36.62
CA THR A 161 5.23 -20.00 -35.92
C THR A 161 4.46 -20.62 -34.75
N ALA A 162 3.69 -19.84 -33.99
CA ALA A 162 2.83 -20.35 -32.93
C ALA A 162 1.72 -21.27 -33.49
N LEU A 163 1.07 -20.88 -34.60
CA LEU A 163 0.05 -21.70 -35.26
C LEU A 163 0.63 -23.02 -35.78
N GLN A 164 1.80 -22.98 -36.41
CA GLN A 164 2.50 -24.20 -36.84
C GLN A 164 2.82 -25.12 -35.67
N ARG A 165 3.30 -24.56 -34.55
CA ARG A 165 3.58 -25.33 -33.33
C ARG A 165 2.32 -25.99 -32.78
N ILE A 166 1.21 -25.25 -32.66
CA ILE A 166 -0.08 -25.79 -32.19
C ILE A 166 -0.56 -26.91 -33.12
N GLY A 167 -0.44 -26.73 -34.44
CA GLY A 167 -0.79 -27.76 -35.43
C GLY A 167 0.03 -29.03 -35.25
N ASN A 168 1.36 -28.89 -35.14
CA ASN A 168 2.27 -30.01 -34.93
C ASN A 168 2.02 -30.74 -33.60
N ASP A 169 1.77 -30.00 -32.52
CA ASP A 169 1.50 -30.58 -31.21
C ASP A 169 0.17 -31.36 -31.20
N ARG A 170 -0.87 -30.83 -31.86
CA ARG A 170 -2.13 -31.55 -32.07
C ARG A 170 -1.94 -32.81 -32.91
N HIS A 171 -1.18 -32.73 -34.00
CA HIS A 171 -0.88 -33.88 -34.85
C HIS A 171 -0.12 -34.97 -34.08
N ARG A 172 0.91 -34.59 -33.30
CA ARG A 172 1.63 -35.52 -32.41
C ARG A 172 0.74 -36.14 -31.33
N ALA A 173 -0.18 -35.37 -30.76
CA ALA A 173 -1.14 -35.88 -29.79
C ALA A 173 -2.06 -36.93 -30.43
N PHE A 174 -2.56 -36.65 -31.63
CA PHE A 174 -3.36 -37.60 -32.41
C PHE A 174 -2.58 -38.88 -32.71
N GLU A 175 -1.35 -38.76 -33.24
CA GLU A 175 -0.46 -39.91 -33.52
C GLU A 175 -0.21 -40.79 -32.29
N ARG A 176 -0.03 -40.18 -31.10
CA ARG A 176 0.12 -40.95 -29.84
C ARG A 176 -1.12 -41.77 -29.50
N VAL A 177 -2.31 -41.22 -29.74
CA VAL A 177 -3.58 -41.93 -29.50
C VAL A 177 -3.76 -43.06 -30.51
N VAL A 178 -3.50 -42.79 -31.80
CA VAL A 178 -3.57 -43.80 -32.87
C VAL A 178 -2.61 -44.96 -32.60
N ARG A 179 -1.37 -44.70 -32.20
CA ARG A 179 -0.40 -45.75 -31.86
C ARG A 179 -0.86 -46.61 -30.68
N LYS A 180 -1.51 -46.04 -29.67
CA LYS A 180 -2.06 -46.78 -28.51
C LYS A 180 -3.25 -47.65 -28.88
N LEU A 181 -4.04 -47.23 -29.86
CA LEU A 181 -5.22 -47.95 -30.35
C LEU A 181 -4.88 -48.97 -31.44
N SER A 182 -3.62 -49.07 -31.88
CA SER A 182 -3.24 -50.06 -32.86
C SER A 182 -3.35 -51.48 -32.30
N LEU A 183 -3.97 -52.37 -33.08
CA LEU A 183 -4.35 -53.73 -32.68
C LEU A 183 -3.13 -54.63 -32.39
N ARG A 184 -2.03 -54.40 -33.12
CA ARG A 184 -0.83 -55.26 -33.08
C ARG A 184 -0.04 -55.16 -31.76
N PRO A 185 0.25 -53.97 -31.19
CA PRO A 185 0.84 -53.87 -29.85
C PRO A 185 -0.03 -54.46 -28.74
N LEU A 186 -1.36 -54.37 -28.86
CA LEU A 186 -2.28 -54.97 -27.90
C LEU A 186 -2.23 -56.50 -27.97
N GLN A 187 -2.23 -57.07 -29.18
CA GLN A 187 -2.05 -58.51 -29.38
C GLN A 187 -0.72 -59.02 -28.83
N MET A 188 0.38 -58.30 -29.08
CA MET A 188 1.70 -58.66 -28.53
C MET A 188 1.75 -58.59 -26.99
N ARG A 189 1.09 -57.58 -26.37
CA ARG A 189 0.98 -57.50 -24.91
C ARG A 189 0.15 -58.64 -24.34
N LEU A 190 -0.94 -59.02 -25.01
CA LEU A 190 -1.79 -60.14 -24.61
C LEU A 190 -1.04 -61.47 -24.71
N GLY A 191 -0.29 -61.67 -25.79
CA GLY A 191 0.57 -62.86 -25.99
C GLY A 191 1.61 -63.01 -24.88
N ARG A 192 2.38 -61.94 -24.59
CA ARG A 192 3.37 -61.95 -23.49
C ARG A 192 2.74 -62.16 -22.12
N ALA A 193 1.54 -61.63 -21.89
CA ALA A 193 0.80 -61.87 -20.65
C ALA A 193 0.37 -63.34 -20.55
N GLY A 194 -0.10 -63.95 -21.65
CA GLY A 194 -0.45 -65.36 -21.73
C GLY A 194 0.74 -66.30 -21.47
N GLU A 195 1.88 -66.06 -22.14
CA GLU A 195 3.13 -66.80 -21.92
C GLU A 195 3.59 -66.73 -20.45
N ARG A 196 3.46 -65.56 -19.82
CA ARG A 196 3.83 -65.39 -18.41
C ARG A 196 2.92 -66.17 -17.47
N VAL A 197 1.62 -66.22 -17.76
CA VAL A 197 0.68 -67.03 -16.97
C VAL A 197 0.99 -68.52 -17.13
N ALA A 198 1.31 -68.96 -18.36
CA ALA A 198 1.69 -70.34 -18.62
C ALA A 198 2.97 -70.75 -17.86
N ASP A 199 4.04 -69.96 -17.93
CA ASP A 199 5.29 -70.25 -17.21
C ASP A 199 5.09 -70.26 -15.68
N LEU A 200 4.32 -69.31 -15.14
CA LEU A 200 3.99 -69.31 -13.71
C LEU A 200 3.17 -70.54 -13.30
N GLY A 201 2.24 -70.99 -14.16
CA GLY A 201 1.47 -72.21 -13.98
C GLY A 201 2.36 -73.45 -13.93
N ASP A 202 3.25 -73.59 -14.92
CA ASP A 202 4.20 -74.70 -15.01
C ASP A 202 5.17 -74.74 -13.81
N ARG A 203 5.67 -73.57 -13.40
CA ARG A 203 6.52 -73.45 -12.21
C ARG A 203 5.79 -73.84 -10.94
N SER A 204 4.54 -73.40 -10.78
CA SER A 204 3.69 -73.79 -9.64
C SER A 204 3.47 -75.30 -9.60
N GLN A 205 3.15 -75.91 -10.74
CA GLN A 205 2.92 -77.35 -10.82
C GLN A 205 4.19 -78.16 -10.51
N ARG A 206 5.36 -77.71 -11.00
CA ARG A 206 6.66 -78.33 -10.66
C ARG A 206 6.96 -78.23 -9.17
N ALA A 207 6.80 -77.05 -8.58
CA ALA A 207 7.01 -76.83 -7.15
C ALA A 207 6.07 -77.72 -6.31
N MET A 208 4.79 -77.80 -6.69
CA MET A 208 3.81 -78.64 -6.01
C MET A 208 4.20 -80.13 -6.05
N ARG A 209 4.64 -80.64 -7.21
CA ARG A 209 5.12 -82.01 -7.34
C ARG A 209 6.35 -82.28 -6.47
N GLN A 210 7.28 -81.32 -6.39
CA GLN A 210 8.48 -81.45 -5.55
C GLN A 210 8.14 -81.50 -4.06
N VAL A 211 7.20 -80.67 -3.60
CA VAL A 211 6.72 -80.67 -2.20
C VAL A 211 6.02 -81.98 -1.85
N LEU A 212 5.15 -82.50 -2.71
CA LEU A 212 4.52 -83.80 -2.47
C LEU A 212 5.55 -84.93 -2.41
N ALA A 213 6.53 -84.93 -3.30
CA ALA A 213 7.59 -85.93 -3.32
C ALA A 213 8.50 -85.85 -2.07
N SER A 214 8.78 -84.66 -1.55
CA SER A 214 9.57 -84.52 -0.32
C SER A 214 8.80 -85.05 0.91
N HIS A 215 7.49 -84.77 0.99
CA HIS A 215 6.63 -85.33 2.04
C HIS A 215 6.54 -86.86 1.97
N GLN A 216 6.41 -87.44 0.77
CA GLN A 216 6.43 -88.89 0.59
C GLN A 216 7.74 -89.52 1.09
N ARG A 217 8.89 -88.95 0.70
CA ARG A 217 10.20 -89.44 1.18
C ARG A 217 10.34 -89.33 2.69
N ALA A 218 9.84 -88.25 3.30
CA ALA A 218 9.87 -88.08 4.75
C ALA A 218 9.00 -89.12 5.47
N LEU A 219 7.83 -89.46 4.91
CA LEU A 219 6.99 -90.53 5.45
C LEU A 219 7.67 -91.90 5.32
N GLU A 220 8.32 -92.18 4.20
CA GLU A 220 9.07 -93.43 4.00
C GLU A 220 10.24 -93.58 4.98
N THR A 221 11.00 -92.51 5.23
CA THR A 221 12.11 -92.56 6.20
C THR A 221 11.60 -92.76 7.62
N GLN A 222 10.52 -92.08 8.00
CA GLN A 222 9.86 -92.28 9.30
C GLN A 222 9.34 -93.71 9.45
N ALA A 223 8.72 -94.27 8.41
CA ALA A 223 8.25 -95.66 8.41
C ALA A 223 9.41 -96.67 8.58
N LYS A 224 10.55 -96.44 7.92
CA LYS A 224 11.75 -97.28 8.08
C LYS A 224 12.34 -97.20 9.49
N LEU A 225 12.38 -96.02 10.10
CA LEU A 225 12.82 -95.85 11.48
C LEU A 225 11.89 -96.58 12.47
N LEU A 226 10.59 -96.50 12.24
CA LEU A 226 9.59 -97.20 13.05
C LEU A 226 9.77 -98.72 12.95
N ALA A 227 10.02 -99.25 11.75
CA ALA A 227 10.32 -100.66 11.54
C ALA A 227 11.62 -101.12 12.25
N ALA A 228 12.66 -100.28 12.26
CA ALA A 228 13.95 -100.61 12.88
C ALA A 228 13.94 -100.56 14.42
N LEU A 229 13.15 -99.64 15.00
CA LEU A 229 13.02 -99.46 16.46
C LEU A 229 11.89 -100.32 17.07
N GLY A 230 11.08 -100.97 16.24
CA GLY A 230 10.02 -101.87 16.67
C GLY A 230 10.56 -103.17 17.24
N TYR A 231 9.91 -103.69 18.28
CA TYR A 231 10.28 -104.95 18.94
C TYR A 231 10.27 -106.16 17.99
N GLN A 232 9.55 -106.08 16.87
CA GLN A 232 9.50 -107.10 15.82
C GLN A 232 10.87 -107.34 15.17
N ALA A 233 11.69 -106.30 14.98
CA ALA A 233 13.05 -106.46 14.47
C ALA A 233 14.00 -107.12 15.49
N VAL A 234 13.66 -107.08 16.77
CA VAL A 234 14.38 -107.76 17.85
C VAL A 234 13.99 -109.24 17.92
N LEU A 235 12.71 -109.57 17.68
CA LEU A 235 12.24 -110.95 17.53
C LEU A 235 12.89 -111.65 16.31
N GLU A 236 13.07 -110.96 15.19
CA GLU A 236 13.80 -111.46 14.01
C GLU A 236 15.27 -111.82 14.31
N ARG A 237 15.90 -111.20 15.32
CA ARG A 237 17.30 -111.47 15.73
C ARG A 237 17.45 -112.60 16.75
N GLY A 238 16.39 -113.36 17.02
CA GLY A 238 16.45 -114.57 17.86
C GLY A 238 16.25 -114.33 19.36
N PHE A 239 15.77 -113.16 19.76
CA PHE A 239 15.33 -112.90 21.13
C PHE A 239 13.85 -113.25 21.27
N ALA A 240 13.45 -113.73 22.45
CA ALA A 240 12.08 -114.11 22.76
C ALA A 240 11.45 -113.08 23.70
N LEU A 241 10.23 -112.64 23.41
CA LEU A 241 9.50 -111.68 24.22
C LEU A 241 8.67 -112.43 25.27
N VAL A 242 9.05 -112.34 26.54
CA VAL A 242 8.32 -112.98 27.63
C VAL A 242 7.24 -112.04 28.17
N ARG A 243 5.99 -112.50 28.15
CA ARG A 243 4.82 -111.83 28.71
C ARG A 243 4.24 -112.63 29.87
N ASP A 244 3.66 -111.90 30.82
CA ASP A 244 2.84 -112.49 31.89
C ASP A 244 1.44 -112.86 31.35
N SER A 245 0.62 -113.54 32.15
CA SER A 245 -0.77 -113.92 31.82
C SER A 245 -1.67 -112.73 31.44
N ASP A 246 -1.29 -111.51 31.82
CA ASP A 246 -1.97 -110.24 31.49
C ASP A 246 -1.41 -109.53 30.23
N GLY A 247 -0.51 -110.19 29.48
CA GLY A 247 0.07 -109.64 28.25
C GLY A 247 1.14 -108.55 28.45
N ARG A 248 1.60 -108.33 29.69
CA ARG A 248 2.63 -107.33 30.02
C ARG A 248 4.04 -107.91 29.86
N MET A 249 4.95 -107.15 29.25
CA MET A 249 6.35 -107.54 29.05
C MET A 249 7.11 -107.66 30.37
N LEU A 250 7.68 -108.83 30.65
CA LEU A 250 8.48 -109.09 31.84
C LEU A 250 9.96 -108.88 31.54
N ARG A 251 10.58 -107.86 32.16
CA ARG A 251 11.99 -107.47 31.91
C ARG A 251 12.99 -108.03 32.91
N ARG A 252 12.54 -108.65 34.01
CA ARG A 252 13.40 -109.17 35.09
C ARG A 252 12.86 -110.50 35.61
N ALA A 253 13.76 -111.48 35.82
CA ALA A 253 13.40 -112.82 36.29
C ALA A 253 13.02 -112.89 37.79
N GLY A 254 13.47 -111.93 38.61
CA GLY A 254 13.28 -111.94 40.07
C GLY A 254 11.86 -111.69 40.60
N GLY A 255 10.86 -111.55 39.73
CA GLY A 255 9.46 -111.35 40.09
C GLY A 255 8.53 -112.49 39.69
N ILE A 256 9.08 -113.63 39.23
CA ILE A 256 8.29 -114.75 38.69
C ILE A 256 8.04 -115.77 39.80
N ALA A 257 6.76 -116.02 40.11
CA ALA A 257 6.39 -117.00 41.13
C ALA A 257 6.55 -118.45 40.60
N PRO A 258 6.96 -119.43 41.42
CA PRO A 258 7.03 -120.83 41.01
C PRO A 258 5.64 -121.36 40.64
N GLY A 259 5.47 -121.89 39.41
CA GLY A 259 4.21 -122.39 38.86
C GLY A 259 3.46 -121.42 37.93
N GLN A 260 3.96 -120.20 37.70
CA GLN A 260 3.32 -119.17 36.88
C GLN A 260 3.44 -119.48 35.37
N LEU A 261 2.34 -119.33 34.63
CA LEU A 261 2.27 -119.45 33.17
C LEU A 261 2.80 -118.16 32.52
N LEU A 262 3.79 -118.31 31.67
CA LEU A 262 4.43 -117.24 30.90
C LEU A 262 4.19 -117.51 29.42
N GLU A 263 3.88 -116.47 28.65
CA GLU A 263 3.80 -116.58 27.20
C GLU A 263 5.09 -116.02 26.58
N ILE A 264 5.82 -116.86 25.85
CA ILE A 264 7.06 -116.48 25.20
C ILE A 264 6.77 -116.36 23.70
N GLU A 265 6.82 -115.15 23.17
CA GLU A 265 6.63 -114.85 21.76
C GLU A 265 7.99 -114.89 21.03
N PHE A 266 8.11 -115.81 20.08
CA PHE A 266 9.22 -115.91 19.13
C PHE A 266 8.82 -115.30 17.78
N ARG A 267 9.79 -115.22 16.86
CA ARG A 267 9.57 -114.75 15.49
C ARG A 267 8.42 -115.45 14.77
N ASP A 268 8.25 -116.73 15.05
CA ASP A 268 7.46 -117.71 14.29
C ASP A 268 6.22 -118.20 15.06
N GLY A 269 6.04 -117.77 16.31
CA GLY A 269 4.84 -118.07 17.11
C GLY A 269 5.06 -117.85 18.60
N SER A 270 3.97 -117.89 19.38
CA SER A 270 4.04 -117.86 20.84
C SER A 270 3.90 -119.25 21.45
N VAL A 271 4.66 -119.49 22.53
CA VAL A 271 4.66 -120.75 23.29
C VAL A 271 4.42 -120.42 24.76
N ALA A 272 3.51 -121.16 25.39
CA ALA A 272 3.28 -121.08 26.83
C ALA A 272 4.34 -121.91 27.59
N ALA A 273 4.99 -121.30 28.58
CA ALA A 273 5.98 -121.90 29.46
C ALA A 273 5.51 -121.81 30.92
N GLN A 274 5.81 -122.81 31.75
CA GLN A 274 5.45 -122.81 33.18
C GLN A 274 6.71 -123.03 34.04
N THR A 275 6.87 -122.25 35.12
CA THR A 275 8.08 -122.31 35.96
C THR A 275 8.04 -123.48 36.95
N LEU A 276 9.14 -124.24 37.07
CA LEU A 276 9.31 -125.38 38.00
C LEU A 276 10.46 -125.11 39.01
N SER A 277 10.26 -125.46 40.27
CA SER A 277 11.18 -125.16 41.40
C SER A 277 12.46 -126.01 41.39
N GLY A 278 13.62 -125.38 41.16
CA GLY A 278 14.92 -125.99 41.40
C GLY A 278 16.10 -125.33 40.70
N ALA A 279 16.58 -124.20 41.24
CA ALA A 279 18.00 -123.83 41.31
C ALA A 279 18.13 -122.44 41.96
N SER A 280 18.87 -122.38 43.06
CA SER A 280 19.26 -121.18 43.80
C SER A 280 20.36 -120.38 43.06
N PRO A 281 20.57 -119.11 43.44
CA PRO A 281 21.26 -118.08 42.64
C PRO A 281 22.79 -118.14 42.79
N PRO A 282 23.57 -117.54 41.87
CA PRO A 282 24.88 -117.02 42.19
C PRO A 282 24.78 -115.56 42.67
N ASP A 283 25.49 -115.32 43.75
CA ASP A 283 25.74 -114.07 44.46
C ASP A 283 26.10 -112.86 43.59
N THR A 284 25.59 -111.73 44.06
CA THR A 284 26.01 -110.35 43.81
C THR A 284 27.18 -109.95 44.71
N SER A 285 28.19 -109.25 44.18
CA SER A 285 28.53 -107.85 44.53
C SER A 285 29.82 -107.32 43.84
N PRO A 286 29.96 -105.98 43.63
CA PRO A 286 30.89 -105.32 42.70
C PRO A 286 32.13 -104.68 43.37
N PRO A 287 33.12 -104.26 42.57
CA PRO A 287 33.57 -102.85 42.53
C PRO A 287 34.02 -102.46 41.09
N ASP A 288 34.30 -101.23 40.67
CA ASP A 288 34.18 -99.89 41.20
C ASP A 288 34.21 -98.93 39.99
N SER A 289 33.70 -97.72 40.22
CA SER A 289 33.62 -96.55 39.36
C SER A 289 34.95 -96.01 38.79
N ALA A 290 34.83 -95.28 37.66
CA ALA A 290 35.46 -93.99 37.30
C ALA A 290 36.07 -94.02 35.88
N GLY A 291 35.88 -93.04 34.99
CA GLY A 291 35.22 -91.74 35.04
C GLY A 291 34.52 -91.46 33.69
N SER A 292 33.44 -90.68 33.61
CA SER A 292 33.39 -89.21 33.72
C SER A 292 34.44 -88.49 32.88
N VAL A 293 34.03 -87.95 31.72
CA VAL A 293 34.33 -86.61 31.13
C VAL A 293 33.40 -86.50 29.92
N SER A 294 32.19 -85.94 30.03
CA SER A 294 31.84 -84.52 29.88
C SER A 294 32.08 -83.92 28.49
N GLY A 295 30.98 -83.51 27.87
CA GLY A 295 30.86 -82.57 26.75
C GLY A 295 29.37 -82.57 26.36
N GLY A 296 28.51 -81.72 26.93
CA GLY A 296 28.61 -80.26 26.79
C GLY A 296 28.27 -79.91 25.34
N ALA A 297 27.01 -80.03 24.93
CA ALA A 297 26.02 -78.94 24.93
C ALA A 297 26.42 -77.79 24.00
N GLU A 298 25.70 -77.65 22.88
CA GLU A 298 25.02 -76.39 22.56
C GLU A 298 23.92 -76.59 21.52
N GLU A 299 22.70 -76.36 21.98
CA GLU A 299 21.56 -76.00 21.16
C GLU A 299 21.81 -74.64 20.50
N SER A 300 21.41 -74.48 19.24
CA SER A 300 20.51 -73.36 18.89
C SER A 300 19.89 -73.60 17.53
N SER A 301 18.57 -73.75 17.55
CA SER A 301 17.73 -73.74 16.36
C SER A 301 17.58 -72.32 15.78
N PRO A 302 17.21 -72.20 14.50
CA PRO A 302 17.09 -70.96 13.75
C PRO A 302 15.67 -70.38 13.83
N ALA A 303 15.49 -69.05 13.76
CA ALA A 303 14.27 -68.43 13.22
C ALA A 303 14.29 -66.90 13.18
N LYS A 304 13.56 -66.37 12.16
CA LYS A 304 12.91 -65.05 12.02
C LYS A 304 13.78 -63.89 11.55
N THR A 305 13.79 -63.57 10.25
CA THR A 305 12.77 -62.82 9.47
C THR A 305 12.70 -61.35 9.86
N ALA A 306 13.28 -60.52 8.99
CA ALA A 306 13.31 -59.07 9.03
C ALA A 306 11.95 -58.46 8.63
N ALA A 307 11.58 -57.39 9.32
CA ALA A 307 10.53 -56.43 8.94
C ALA A 307 11.18 -55.05 8.69
N PRO A 308 10.61 -54.20 7.81
CA PRO A 308 11.27 -52.98 7.29
C PRO A 308 10.89 -51.71 8.08
N PRO A 309 11.66 -50.61 8.00
CA PRO A 309 11.20 -49.32 8.49
C PRO A 309 10.65 -48.41 7.40
N ALA A 310 9.45 -47.90 7.69
CA ALA A 310 9.02 -46.51 7.70
C ALA A 310 9.43 -45.51 6.59
N THR A 311 8.36 -44.99 5.99
CA THR A 311 8.16 -43.73 5.27
C THR A 311 8.69 -42.45 5.94
N ARG A 312 9.38 -41.61 5.16
CA ARG A 312 9.41 -40.12 5.17
C ARG A 312 9.59 -39.72 3.69
N GLY A 313 8.85 -38.83 3.04
CA GLY A 313 8.40 -37.50 3.43
C GLY A 313 9.15 -36.47 2.56
N ARG A 314 8.49 -35.97 1.49
CA ARG A 314 8.69 -34.70 0.74
C ARG A 314 10.09 -34.02 0.79
N ASP A 315 10.71 -33.72 -0.36
CA ASP A 315 10.49 -32.45 -1.09
C ASP A 315 11.35 -32.29 -2.37
N ARG A 316 10.72 -31.63 -3.35
CA ARG A 316 11.21 -30.65 -4.33
C ARG A 316 12.04 -31.05 -5.57
N ASN A 317 11.48 -30.50 -6.65
CA ASN A 317 11.80 -30.49 -8.07
C ASN A 317 13.03 -29.61 -8.39
N PRO A 318 13.83 -29.89 -9.44
CA PRO A 318 14.92 -29.04 -9.87
C PRO A 318 14.49 -28.06 -10.98
N GLY A 319 15.02 -26.84 -10.92
CA GLY A 319 15.15 -25.95 -12.07
C GLY A 319 14.05 -24.91 -12.26
N ASP A 320 14.29 -23.71 -11.74
CA ASP A 320 13.94 -22.51 -12.50
C ASP A 320 15.01 -21.43 -12.27
N GLN A 321 15.54 -20.92 -13.37
CA GLN A 321 16.62 -19.96 -13.44
C GLN A 321 16.02 -18.55 -13.38
N GLY A 322 16.51 -17.75 -12.44
CA GLY A 322 16.14 -16.35 -12.30
C GLY A 322 16.56 -15.52 -13.51
N THR A 323 15.57 -14.90 -14.14
CA THR A 323 15.71 -13.75 -15.03
C THR A 323 16.13 -12.52 -14.22
N LEU A 324 17.31 -11.97 -14.52
CA LEU A 324 17.68 -10.60 -14.20
C LEU A 324 17.19 -9.69 -15.34
N PHE A 325 16.10 -8.98 -15.06
CA PHE A 325 15.91 -7.58 -15.42
C PHE A 325 15.98 -6.78 -14.13
#